data_AF-A0A520H6R9-F1
#
_entry.id   AF-A0A520H6R9-F1
#
_cell.length_a   1.000
_cell.length_b   1.000
_cell.length_c   1.000
_cell.angle_alpha   90.00
_cell.angle_beta   90.00
_cell.angle_gamma   90.00
#
_symmetry.space_group_name_H-M   'P 1'
#
loop_
_entity.id
_entity.type
_entity.pdbx_description
1 polymer ?
#
loop_
_entity_poly.entity_id
_entity_poly.type
_entity_poly.pdbx_seq_one_letter_code
_entity_poly.pdbx_strand_id
1 'polypeptide(L)'
;RAADPAARVAAALDALDLEALADIPVRLLSTGQRRRAAIARVAASGAAVWLLDEPANGLDTHSVTRLEALMARHRASGGIALVATHLPLTMPDAREITL
;
A
#
# COMPACT_ATOMS: atom_id res chain seq x y z
N ARG A 1 16.25 10.92 -10.27
CA ARG A 1 15.21 11.86 -10.77
C ARG A 1 13.89 11.40 -10.19
N ALA A 2 13.22 12.20 -9.36
CA ALA A 2 11.90 11.81 -8.84
C ALA A 2 10.97 11.57 -10.03
N ALA A 3 10.27 10.42 -10.05
CA ALA A 3 9.32 10.11 -11.11
C ALA A 3 8.25 11.23 -11.21
N ASP A 4 7.58 11.33 -12.35
CA ASP A 4 6.41 12.21 -12.49
C ASP A 4 5.34 11.84 -11.43
N PRO A 5 4.81 12.80 -10.64
CA PRO A 5 3.71 12.54 -9.72
C PRO A 5 2.52 11.80 -10.34
N ALA A 6 2.14 12.13 -11.57
CA ALA A 6 1.02 11.44 -12.25
C ALA A 6 1.34 9.97 -12.51
N ALA A 7 2.57 9.68 -12.97
CA ALA A 7 3.02 8.31 -13.18
C ALA A 7 3.06 7.49 -11.87
N ARG A 8 3.44 8.11 -10.74
CA ARG A 8 3.38 7.44 -9.43
C ARG A 8 1.97 7.12 -8.99
N VAL A 9 1.03 8.04 -9.20
CA VAL A 9 -0.40 7.81 -8.89
C VAL A 9 -0.94 6.67 -9.74
N ALA A 10 -0.71 6.69 -11.04
CA ALA A 10 -1.14 5.62 -11.94
C ALA A 10 -0.59 4.25 -11.52
N ALA A 11 0.71 4.17 -11.24
CA ALA A 11 1.35 2.93 -10.78
C ALA A 11 0.84 2.46 -9.40
N ALA A 12 0.47 3.38 -8.51
CA ALA A 12 -0.08 3.03 -7.20
C ALA A 12 -1.53 2.53 -7.27
N LEU A 13 -2.33 3.11 -8.17
CA LEU A 13 -3.68 2.62 -8.46
C LEU A 13 -3.62 1.22 -9.08
N ASP A 14 -2.74 1.03 -10.07
CA ASP A 14 -2.46 -0.28 -10.70
C ASP A 14 -1.90 -1.31 -9.74
N ALA A 15 -1.06 -0.92 -8.76
CA ALA A 15 -0.61 -1.85 -7.74
C ALA A 15 -1.72 -2.29 -6.77
N LEU A 16 -2.85 -1.57 -6.73
CA LEU A 16 -3.95 -1.81 -5.80
C LEU A 16 -5.33 -2.00 -6.47
N ASP A 17 -5.42 -2.16 -7.79
CA ASP A 17 -6.63 -2.58 -8.55
C ASP A 17 -7.75 -1.54 -8.39
N LEU A 18 -7.36 -0.29 -8.60
CA LEU A 18 -8.19 0.90 -8.42
C LEU A 18 -8.29 1.74 -9.69
N GLU A 19 -7.73 1.30 -10.81
CA GLU A 19 -7.67 2.05 -12.07
C GLU A 19 -9.07 2.38 -12.56
N ALA A 20 -9.97 1.39 -12.55
CA ALA A 20 -11.37 1.57 -12.91
C ALA A 20 -12.15 2.49 -11.95
N LEU A 21 -11.58 2.79 -10.77
CA LEU A 21 -12.18 3.59 -9.72
C LEU A 21 -11.49 4.95 -9.55
N ALA A 22 -10.51 5.30 -10.41
CA ALA A 22 -9.66 6.48 -10.25
C ALA A 22 -10.45 7.79 -10.13
N ASP A 23 -11.53 7.91 -10.89
CA ASP A 23 -12.37 9.11 -10.93
C ASP A 23 -13.57 9.05 -9.97
N ILE A 24 -13.73 7.96 -9.23
CA ILE A 24 -14.86 7.78 -8.30
C ILE A 24 -14.56 8.50 -6.98
N PRO A 25 -15.46 9.38 -6.49
CA PRO A 25 -15.30 10.02 -5.20
C PRO A 25 -15.13 9.00 -4.06
N VAL A 26 -14.10 9.18 -3.22
CA VAL A 26 -13.74 8.24 -2.14
C VAL A 26 -14.91 7.89 -1.21
N ARG A 27 -15.86 8.82 -0.99
CA ARG A 27 -17.05 8.56 -0.16
C ARG A 27 -17.97 7.47 -0.70
N LEU A 28 -17.92 7.20 -2.01
CA LEU A 28 -18.75 6.21 -2.71
C LEU A 28 -18.06 4.83 -2.80
N LEU A 29 -16.78 4.75 -2.48
CA LEU A 29 -16.03 3.49 -2.48
C LEU A 29 -16.50 2.57 -1.36
N SER A 30 -16.39 1.25 -1.54
CA SER A 30 -16.55 0.29 -0.45
C SER A 30 -15.47 0.48 0.62
N THR A 31 -15.65 -0.11 1.82
CA THR A 31 -14.64 -0.01 2.88
C THR A 31 -13.28 -0.57 2.45
N GLY A 32 -13.25 -1.71 1.76
CA GLY A 32 -12.01 -2.28 1.22
C GLY A 32 -11.38 -1.40 0.14
N GLN A 33 -12.18 -0.83 -0.78
CA GLN A 33 -11.69 0.10 -1.80
C GLN A 33 -11.12 1.38 -1.18
N ARG A 34 -11.76 1.94 -0.15
CA ARG A 34 -11.23 3.09 0.61
C ARG A 34 -9.89 2.76 1.26
N ARG A 35 -9.76 1.56 1.83
CA ARG A 35 -8.50 1.10 2.43
C ARG A 35 -7.39 1.01 1.39
N ARG A 36 -7.67 0.35 0.25
CA ARG A 36 -6.74 0.28 -0.89
C ARG A 36 -6.37 1.68 -1.39
N ALA A 37 -7.31 2.61 -1.52
CA ALA A 37 -7.03 3.98 -1.95
C ALA A 37 -6.11 4.73 -0.96
N ALA A 38 -6.28 4.51 0.35
CA ALA A 38 -5.39 5.08 1.36
C ALA A 38 -3.96 4.54 1.24
N ILE A 39 -3.79 3.24 0.97
CA ILE A 39 -2.48 2.62 0.74
C ILE A 39 -1.88 3.13 -0.59
N ALA A 40 -2.67 3.27 -1.65
CA ALA A 40 -2.23 3.82 -2.94
C ALA A 40 -1.66 5.23 -2.76
N ARG A 41 -2.31 6.06 -1.94
CA ARG A 41 -1.83 7.40 -1.60
C ARG A 41 -0.46 7.38 -0.93
N VAL A 42 -0.23 6.44 -0.01
CA VAL A 42 1.10 6.28 0.64
C VAL A 42 2.13 5.88 -0.41
N ALA A 43 1.83 4.93 -1.28
CA ALA A 43 2.75 4.51 -2.35
C ALA A 43 3.06 5.62 -3.36
N ALA A 44 2.08 6.44 -3.71
CA ALA A 44 2.26 7.55 -4.65
C ALA A 44 3.04 8.74 -4.05
N SER A 45 3.15 8.82 -2.73
CA SER A 45 3.78 9.95 -2.02
C SER A 45 5.27 10.14 -2.38
N GLY A 46 5.95 9.07 -2.79
CA GLY A 46 7.41 9.08 -2.98
C GLY A 46 8.20 9.13 -1.66
N ALA A 47 7.54 8.94 -0.51
CA ALA A 47 8.21 8.88 0.78
C ALA A 47 9.11 7.64 0.86
N ALA A 48 10.33 7.82 1.36
CA ALA A 48 11.27 6.73 1.59
C ALA A 48 10.87 5.83 2.77
N VAL A 49 10.14 6.38 3.75
CA VAL A 49 9.68 5.67 4.96
C VAL A 49 8.16 5.64 4.98
N TRP A 50 7.57 4.45 5.07
CA TRP A 50 6.14 4.25 5.21
C TRP A 50 5.83 3.81 6.64
N LEU A 51 4.86 4.47 7.26
CA LEU A 51 4.29 4.09 8.55
C LEU A 51 2.89 3.56 8.29
N LEU A 52 2.68 2.27 8.55
CA LEU A 52 1.44 1.59 8.22
C LEU A 52 0.84 0.99 9.50
N ASP A 53 -0.29 1.55 9.92
CA ASP A 53 -1.06 1.06 11.06
C ASP A 53 -2.21 0.18 10.58
N GLU A 54 -2.13 -1.11 10.88
CA GLU A 54 -3.08 -2.17 10.53
C GLU A 54 -3.41 -2.27 9.02
N PRO A 55 -2.44 -2.22 8.10
CA PRO A 55 -2.69 -1.98 6.66
C PRO A 55 -3.61 -3.02 6.01
N ALA A 56 -3.61 -4.27 6.50
CA ALA A 56 -4.43 -5.36 5.99
C ALA A 56 -5.90 -5.33 6.46
N ASN A 57 -6.26 -4.51 7.44
CA ASN A 57 -7.63 -4.49 7.95
C ASN A 57 -8.65 -4.09 6.87
N GLY A 58 -9.66 -4.94 6.68
CA GLY A 58 -10.72 -4.76 5.69
C GLY A 58 -10.30 -5.07 4.25
N LEU A 59 -9.13 -5.70 4.05
CA LEU A 59 -8.70 -6.25 2.77
C LEU A 59 -9.07 -7.73 2.65
N ASP A 60 -9.46 -8.15 1.46
CA ASP A 60 -9.55 -9.57 1.11
C ASP A 60 -8.16 -10.16 0.84
N THR A 61 -8.07 -11.48 0.71
CA THR A 61 -6.81 -12.20 0.48
C THR A 61 -6.05 -11.67 -0.75
N HIS A 62 -6.76 -11.37 -1.85
CA HIS A 62 -6.14 -10.85 -3.07
C HIS A 62 -5.49 -9.48 -2.82
N SER A 63 -6.20 -8.61 -2.12
CA SER A 63 -5.73 -7.28 -1.76
C SER A 63 -4.56 -7.32 -0.78
N VAL A 64 -4.54 -8.28 0.15
CA VAL A 64 -3.40 -8.51 1.06
C VAL A 64 -2.16 -8.93 0.28
N THR A 65 -2.24 -9.88 -0.64
CA THR A 65 -1.10 -10.31 -1.47
C THR A 65 -0.50 -9.14 -2.25
N ARG A 66 -1.34 -8.21 -2.71
CA ARG A 66 -0.88 -7.04 -3.46
C ARG A 66 -0.27 -5.96 -2.58
N LEU A 67 -0.79 -5.78 -1.37
CA LEU A 67 -0.14 -4.99 -0.33
C LEU A 67 1.25 -5.55 0.01
N GLU A 68 1.40 -6.86 0.20
CA GLU A 68 2.68 -7.52 0.45
C GLU A 68 3.68 -7.29 -0.69
N ALA A 69 3.25 -7.50 -1.94
CA ALA A 69 4.06 -7.25 -3.12
C ALA A 69 4.48 -5.78 -3.24
N LEU A 70 3.57 -4.85 -2.93
CA LEU A 70 3.85 -3.42 -2.94
C LEU A 70 4.91 -3.02 -1.90
N MET A 71 4.80 -3.53 -0.67
CA MET A 71 5.79 -3.31 0.39
C MET A 71 7.14 -3.93 0.04
N ALA A 72 7.15 -5.14 -0.53
CA ALA A 72 8.38 -5.79 -0.98
C ALA A 72 9.10 -4.97 -2.06
N ARG A 73 8.36 -4.43 -3.05
CA ARG A 73 8.91 -3.55 -4.08
C ARG A 73 9.49 -2.26 -3.51
N HIS A 74 8.78 -1.62 -2.59
CA HIS A 74 9.26 -0.41 -1.90
C HIS A 74 10.59 -0.67 -1.18
N ARG A 75 10.67 -1.78 -0.43
CA ARG A 75 11.89 -2.20 0.26
C ARG A 75 13.04 -2.53 -0.70
N ALA A 76 12.76 -3.23 -1.79
CA ALA A 76 13.75 -3.54 -2.82
C ALA A 76 14.33 -2.27 -3.49
N SER A 77 13.56 -1.18 -3.52
CA SER A 77 14.04 0.13 -4.00
C SER A 77 14.80 0.96 -2.96
N GLY A 78 15.12 0.39 -1.80
CA GLY A 78 15.82 1.08 -0.70
C GLY A 78 14.90 1.81 0.28
N GLY A 79 13.59 1.58 0.19
CA GLY A 79 12.60 2.12 1.10
C GLY A 79 12.49 1.35 2.42
N ILE A 80 11.89 1.98 3.42
CA ILE A 80 11.60 1.40 4.73
C ILE A 80 10.08 1.36 4.91
N ALA A 81 9.56 0.26 5.45
CA ALA A 81 8.18 0.14 5.90
C ALA A 81 8.17 -0.30 7.37
N LEU A 82 7.58 0.52 8.23
CA LEU A 82 7.26 0.16 9.61
C LEU A 82 5.77 -0.17 9.66
N VAL A 83 5.46 -1.39 10.09
CA VAL A 83 4.10 -1.91 10.02
C VAL A 83 3.66 -2.41 11.39
N ALA A 84 2.56 -1.87 11.89
CA ALA A 84 1.85 -2.42 13.05
C ALA A 84 0.69 -3.28 12.52
N THR A 85 0.63 -4.54 12.94
CA THR A 85 -0.41 -5.49 12.50
C THR A 85 -0.55 -6.62 13.52
N HIS A 86 -1.77 -7.13 13.66
CA HIS A 86 -2.05 -8.42 14.32
C HIS A 86 -2.44 -9.51 13.31
N LEU A 87 -2.61 -9.14 12.03
CA LEU A 87 -2.90 -10.06 10.93
C LEU A 87 -1.59 -10.61 10.33
N PRO A 88 -1.61 -11.86 9.85
CA PRO A 88 -0.44 -12.43 9.18
C PRO A 88 -0.13 -11.65 7.90
N LEU A 89 1.08 -11.09 7.84
CA LEU A 89 1.63 -10.44 6.65
C LEU A 89 2.99 -11.05 6.34
N THR A 90 3.14 -11.54 5.12
CA THR A 90 4.38 -12.13 4.62
C THR A 90 5.37 -11.01 4.31
N MET A 91 6.37 -10.84 5.18
CA MET A 91 7.45 -9.87 4.97
C MET A 91 8.81 -10.55 5.12
N PRO A 92 9.38 -11.10 4.05
CA PRO A 92 10.72 -11.69 4.08
C PRO A 92 11.74 -10.66 4.57
N ASP A 93 12.70 -11.08 5.38
CA ASP A 93 13.76 -10.23 5.94
C ASP A 93 13.25 -9.05 6.78
N ALA A 94 11.97 -9.06 7.19
CA ALA A 94 11.48 -8.08 8.15
C ALA A 94 12.00 -8.43 9.55
N ARG A 95 12.36 -7.38 10.30
CA ARG A 95 12.66 -7.51 11.71
C ARG A 95 11.38 -7.34 12.50
N GLU A 96 10.96 -8.40 13.18
CA GLU A 96 9.86 -8.32 14.14
C GLU A 96 10.35 -7.66 15.44
N ILE A 97 9.52 -6.78 15.99
CA ILE A 97 9.79 -6.09 17.26
C ILE A 97 8.57 -6.32 18.15
N THR A 98 8.76 -7.10 19.21
CA THR A 98 7.77 -7.24 20.28
C THR A 98 8.06 -6.16 21.32
N LEU A 99 7.05 -5.32 21.60
CA LEU A 99 7.11 -4.29 22.64
C LEU A 99 6.58 -4.81 23.97
#